data_AF-A0A8X8XWW2-F1
#
_entry.id   AF-A0A8X8XWW2-F1
#
_cell.length_a   1.000
_cell.length_b   1.000
_cell.length_c   1.000
_cell.angle_alpha   90.00
_cell.angle_beta   90.00
_cell.angle_gamma   90.00
#
_symmetry.space_group_name_H-M   'P 1'
#
loop_
_entity.id
_entity.type
_entity.pdbx_description
1 polymer ?
#
loop_
_entity_poly.entity_id
_entity_poly.type
_entity_poly.pdbx_seq_one_letter_code
_entity_poly.pdbx_strand_id
1 'polypeptide(L)'
;MKKAKSHNTAHVHFSDSPALSPMIEDDPTDAALEASSPSSAFGRTGAASAGGVTSNLSRKKATLPQPTKKLVIKLNKAKPMLPANFEENTWATLKSAISAIFLKQPNPCDLEKLYQAVNDLCLHKMGGSLYQRIEKACESYISASLQSLVGQSEDLVVFLSLVQKRWQDFCDQMLMIRGIALYLDRTYVKQTSNVRSLWDMGLQLFHKHLSLASEVERKTVFGLLKMIESERLGEAVDRTLLNHLLKMFTALGIYPESFEKPFLEGTTEFYAAEGVKYMQQADVPDYLKHVEMRLQEENERCLIYLDASTRKPLVATAERQLLVRHVTAILDKVAVGFMILMDGKRIEDLQRMYLLFSRVDALESLRQSLNQYIRITGQSIVMDEEKDRDMVSSLLEFKANLDRIWEESFSKNEAFSNTIKDAFEHLINIRQADPANEDLVDGIFISALSPACQHLVRKEEWRGIDQAIGQRGLHQCVSHGSLEE
;
A
#
# COMPACT_ATOMS: atom_id res chain seq x y z
N MET A 1 4.53 -11.51 -58.60
CA MET A 1 4.37 -10.10 -59.05
C MET A 1 3.20 -9.52 -58.26
N LYS A 2 3.26 -8.45 -57.47
CA LYS A 2 4.17 -7.30 -57.33
C LYS A 2 4.38 -6.97 -55.84
N LYS A 3 5.60 -6.53 -55.51
CA LYS A 3 6.01 -5.91 -54.23
C LYS A 3 5.34 -4.55 -54.04
N ALA A 4 4.99 -4.20 -52.80
CA ALA A 4 4.84 -2.82 -52.35
C ALA A 4 5.70 -2.61 -51.09
N LYS A 5 6.34 -1.44 -51.04
CA LYS A 5 7.55 -1.11 -50.28
C LYS A 5 7.27 -0.80 -48.81
N SER A 6 8.17 -1.29 -47.96
CA SER A 6 8.43 -0.83 -46.58
C SER A 6 8.87 0.63 -46.57
N HIS A 7 8.35 1.41 -45.63
CA HIS A 7 8.97 2.64 -45.14
C HIS A 7 9.28 2.46 -43.67
N ASN A 8 10.57 2.53 -43.38
CA ASN A 8 11.22 2.38 -42.10
C ASN A 8 11.34 3.77 -41.48
N THR A 9 10.77 3.99 -40.30
CA THR A 9 10.99 5.23 -39.54
C THR A 9 11.37 4.85 -38.11
N ALA A 10 12.54 5.35 -37.70
CA ALA A 10 13.23 4.97 -36.48
C ALA A 10 12.41 5.30 -35.21
N HIS A 11 12.26 4.31 -34.34
CA HIS A 11 11.80 4.48 -32.97
C HIS A 11 12.91 5.16 -32.15
N VAL A 12 12.63 6.36 -31.63
CA VAL A 12 13.37 6.95 -30.52
C VAL A 12 12.69 6.50 -29.23
N HIS A 13 13.38 5.65 -28.48
CA HIS A 13 13.03 5.30 -27.10
C HIS A 13 13.23 6.54 -26.23
N PHE A 14 12.15 7.04 -25.63
CA PHE A 14 12.23 7.85 -24.41
C PHE A 14 11.57 7.06 -23.29
N SER A 15 12.43 6.39 -22.53
CA SER A 15 12.13 5.98 -21.16
C SER A 15 12.14 7.26 -20.34
N ASP A 16 11.05 7.59 -19.63
CA ASP A 16 11.16 8.45 -18.45
C ASP A 16 9.97 8.22 -17.52
N SER A 17 10.29 7.57 -16.40
CA SER A 17 9.49 7.55 -15.19
C SER A 17 9.64 8.93 -14.51
N PRO A 18 8.56 9.58 -14.03
CA PRO A 18 8.73 10.64 -13.07
C PRO A 18 8.88 9.98 -11.69
N ALA A 19 10.13 9.79 -11.28
CA ALA A 19 10.48 9.50 -9.90
C ALA A 19 9.96 10.64 -9.01
N LEU A 20 9.03 10.31 -8.11
CA LEU A 20 8.71 11.10 -6.94
C LEU A 20 10.01 11.37 -6.17
N SER A 21 10.39 12.65 -6.03
CA SER A 21 11.42 13.02 -5.07
C SER A 21 10.85 12.99 -3.65
N PRO A 22 11.63 12.51 -2.67
CA PRO A 22 11.14 12.18 -1.34
C PRO A 22 10.94 13.43 -0.49
N MET A 23 10.03 13.29 0.47
CA MET A 23 9.69 14.28 1.48
C MET A 23 10.90 14.56 2.37
N ILE A 24 11.15 15.85 2.66
CA ILE A 24 12.04 16.26 3.74
C ILE A 24 11.20 16.25 5.01
N GLU A 25 11.45 15.25 5.86
CA GLU A 25 11.06 15.25 7.27
C GLU A 25 11.95 16.26 8.02
N ASP A 26 11.35 17.26 8.66
CA ASP A 26 12.00 18.06 9.71
C ASP A 26 11.48 17.54 11.05
N ASP A 27 12.31 16.78 11.76
CA ASP A 27 12.11 16.42 13.16
C ASP A 27 12.84 17.45 14.05
N PRO A 28 12.18 18.11 15.03
CA PRO A 28 12.81 19.07 15.90
C PRO A 28 13.12 18.43 17.26
N THR A 29 14.39 18.12 17.53
CA THR A 29 14.85 17.81 18.89
C THR A 29 16.18 18.47 19.24
N ASP A 30 16.04 19.46 20.13
CA ASP A 30 16.66 19.51 21.46
C ASP A 30 17.62 20.66 21.83
N ALA A 31 17.26 21.21 22.99
CA ALA A 31 18.03 21.88 24.04
C ALA A 31 19.03 22.99 23.64
N ALA A 32 18.70 24.26 23.89
CA ALA A 32 18.83 24.95 25.19
C ALA A 32 20.27 24.99 25.71
N LEU A 33 20.80 26.22 25.87
CA LEU A 33 21.55 26.66 27.05
C LEU A 33 21.88 28.16 26.95
N GLU A 34 21.17 28.91 27.80
CA GLU A 34 21.65 29.95 28.72
C GLU A 34 22.53 31.13 28.23
N ALA A 35 22.00 32.30 28.59
CA ALA A 35 22.62 33.57 28.85
C ALA A 35 24.09 33.55 29.32
N SER A 36 24.87 34.51 28.84
CA SER A 36 25.50 35.55 29.68
C SER A 36 26.48 36.41 28.88
N SER A 37 26.44 37.71 29.13
CA SER A 37 27.52 38.66 28.82
C SER A 37 28.87 38.14 29.34
N PRO A 38 29.99 38.59 28.74
CA PRO A 38 31.04 39.02 29.66
C PRO A 38 31.85 40.24 29.22
N SER A 39 32.17 41.00 30.25
CA SER A 39 33.24 41.98 30.33
C SER A 39 34.63 41.32 30.22
N SER A 40 35.57 42.11 29.74
CA SER A 40 37.01 41.89 29.54
C SER A 40 37.80 41.15 30.65
N ALA A 41 38.79 40.33 30.27
CA ALA A 41 40.19 40.42 30.75
C ALA A 41 41.16 39.40 30.10
N PHE A 42 42.28 39.94 29.62
CA PHE A 42 43.68 39.47 29.61
C PHE A 42 44.14 38.13 29.00
N GLY A 43 45.15 38.26 28.11
CA GLY A 43 46.33 37.37 28.12
C GLY A 43 46.82 36.90 26.75
N ARG A 44 47.82 37.58 26.17
CA ARG A 44 48.82 36.91 25.33
C ARG A 44 50.24 37.33 25.72
N THR A 45 51.07 36.32 25.66
CA THR A 45 52.48 36.12 26.02
C THR A 45 53.50 36.96 25.24
N GLY A 46 54.66 37.21 25.86
CA GLY A 46 55.96 36.87 25.25
C GLY A 46 56.82 37.98 24.66
N ALA A 47 57.75 38.49 25.48
CA ALA A 47 59.18 38.76 25.24
C ALA A 47 59.66 39.58 24.00
N ALA A 48 60.32 40.72 24.26
CA ALA A 48 61.78 40.88 24.08
C ALA A 48 62.24 42.33 24.44
N SER A 49 63.34 42.39 25.21
CA SER A 49 64.42 43.41 25.38
C SER A 49 64.25 44.86 24.89
N ALA A 50 64.87 45.90 25.46
CA ALA A 50 65.63 46.22 26.68
C ALA A 50 66.21 47.64 26.43
N GLY A 51 66.08 48.57 27.37
CA GLY A 51 66.89 49.82 27.51
C GLY A 51 66.60 50.96 26.51
N GLY A 52 66.38 52.22 26.87
CA GLY A 52 66.31 52.93 28.14
C GLY A 52 65.96 54.42 27.88
N VAL A 53 65.16 55.00 28.80
CA VAL A 53 65.07 56.40 29.31
C VAL A 53 65.52 57.54 28.36
N THR A 54 64.74 58.59 28.02
CA THR A 54 64.08 59.59 28.88
C THR A 54 62.98 60.42 28.14
N SER A 55 61.83 60.57 28.81
CA SER A 55 60.89 61.72 28.85
C SER A 55 60.56 62.55 27.59
N ASN A 56 59.30 62.48 27.14
CA ASN A 56 58.36 63.60 27.24
C ASN A 56 56.91 63.16 26.90
N LEU A 57 56.07 63.12 27.93
CA LEU A 57 54.63 62.84 27.85
C LEU A 57 53.89 64.08 27.36
N SER A 58 53.31 64.00 26.16
CA SER A 58 52.17 64.85 25.76
C SER A 58 51.05 63.95 25.27
N ARG A 59 50.03 63.85 26.12
CA ARG A 59 48.80 63.06 25.99
C ARG A 59 48.06 63.45 24.69
N LYS A 60 48.19 62.67 23.62
CA LYS A 60 47.29 62.72 22.46
C LYS A 60 46.38 61.50 22.43
N LYS A 61 45.11 61.79 22.67
CA LYS A 61 43.90 60.95 22.66
C LYS A 61 43.89 60.02 21.44
N ALA A 62 43.77 58.71 21.66
CA ALA A 62 43.54 57.72 20.62
C ALA A 62 42.20 58.00 19.92
N THR A 63 42.25 58.16 18.60
CA THR A 63 41.10 58.45 17.73
C THR A 63 40.35 57.15 17.44
N LEU A 64 39.04 57.13 17.72
CA LEU A 64 38.11 56.04 17.35
C LEU A 64 38.10 55.79 15.81
N PRO A 65 37.84 54.56 15.34
CA PRO A 65 37.68 54.28 13.91
C PRO A 65 36.55 55.12 13.34
N GLN A 66 36.84 55.83 12.24
CA GLN A 66 35.88 56.72 11.61
C GLN A 66 34.66 55.95 11.08
N PRO A 67 33.44 56.53 11.17
CA PRO A 67 32.25 55.93 10.59
C PRO A 67 32.43 55.81 9.08
N THR A 68 32.10 54.65 8.52
CA THR A 68 32.07 54.41 7.08
C THR A 68 31.24 55.51 6.41
N LYS A 69 31.88 56.28 5.53
CA LYS A 69 31.24 57.40 4.83
C LYS A 69 30.09 56.84 3.99
N LYS A 70 28.85 57.14 4.36
CA LYS A 70 27.66 56.91 3.51
C LYS A 70 27.86 57.70 2.21
N LEU A 71 27.97 56.99 1.09
CA LEU A 71 27.99 57.58 -0.23
C LEU A 71 26.61 58.17 -0.51
N VAL A 72 26.54 59.50 -0.67
CA VAL A 72 25.31 60.21 -1.06
C VAL A 72 25.37 60.46 -2.55
N ILE A 73 24.60 59.69 -3.31
CA ILE A 73 24.42 59.92 -4.76
C ILE A 73 23.52 61.14 -4.92
N LYS A 74 24.06 62.25 -5.45
CA LYS A 74 23.28 63.44 -5.80
C LYS A 74 22.52 63.18 -7.10
N LEU A 75 21.23 62.85 -7.01
CA LEU A 75 20.35 62.69 -8.17
C LEU A 75 19.69 64.05 -8.51
N ASN A 76 20.05 64.66 -9.64
CA ASN A 76 19.49 65.94 -10.12
C ASN A 76 18.15 65.79 -10.89
N LYS A 77 17.44 64.68 -10.72
CA LYS A 77 16.11 64.44 -11.32
C LYS A 77 15.17 63.94 -10.23
N ALA A 78 13.92 64.39 -10.26
CA ALA A 78 12.88 63.97 -9.32
C ALA A 78 12.84 62.44 -9.22
N LYS A 79 12.56 61.91 -8.01
CA LYS A 79 12.45 60.46 -7.76
C LYS A 79 11.51 59.86 -8.83
N PRO A 80 11.96 58.91 -9.67
CA PRO A 80 11.08 58.29 -10.64
C PRO A 80 9.88 57.69 -9.90
N MET A 81 8.70 58.22 -10.16
CA MET A 81 7.44 57.72 -9.61
C MET A 81 6.84 56.77 -10.64
N LEU A 82 6.31 55.65 -10.17
CA LEU A 82 5.58 54.73 -11.04
C LEU A 82 4.39 55.47 -11.65
N PRO A 83 4.09 55.25 -12.94
CA PRO A 83 2.84 55.69 -13.53
C PRO A 83 1.66 55.17 -12.69
N ALA A 84 0.64 56.01 -12.45
CA ALA A 84 -0.55 55.60 -11.70
C ALA A 84 -1.24 54.37 -12.31
N ASN A 85 -1.14 54.18 -13.63
CA ASN A 85 -1.76 53.08 -14.38
C ASN A 85 -0.84 51.86 -14.53
N PHE A 86 0.33 51.83 -13.87
CA PHE A 86 1.30 50.76 -14.02
C PHE A 86 0.74 49.40 -13.59
N GLU A 87 0.03 49.33 -12.46
CA GLU A 87 -0.59 48.09 -11.98
C GLU A 87 -1.64 47.57 -12.96
N GLU A 88 -2.52 48.44 -13.44
CA GLU A 88 -3.63 48.07 -14.33
C GLU A 88 -3.15 47.63 -15.71
N ASN A 89 -2.19 48.33 -16.29
CA ASN A 89 -1.62 47.99 -17.60
C ASN A 89 -0.87 46.65 -17.52
N THR A 90 -0.04 46.47 -16.48
CA THR A 90 0.71 45.23 -16.29
C THR A 90 -0.22 44.05 -16.02
N TRP A 91 -1.27 44.27 -15.21
CA TRP A 91 -2.31 43.28 -15.00
C TRP A 91 -3.08 42.95 -16.28
N ALA A 92 -3.39 43.92 -17.14
CA ALA A 92 -4.07 43.65 -18.41
C ALA A 92 -3.26 42.71 -19.30
N THR A 93 -1.93 42.91 -19.37
CA THR A 93 -1.01 42.01 -20.07
C THR A 93 -0.99 40.61 -19.45
N LEU A 94 -0.84 40.52 -18.12
CA LEU A 94 -0.84 39.25 -17.40
C LEU A 94 -2.17 38.50 -17.53
N LYS A 95 -3.30 39.21 -17.44
CA LYS A 95 -4.65 38.65 -17.62
C LYS A 95 -4.82 38.11 -19.03
N SER A 96 -4.38 38.84 -20.05
CA SER A 96 -4.41 38.36 -21.44
C SER A 96 -3.60 37.08 -21.61
N ALA A 97 -2.42 36.99 -21.00
CA ALA A 97 -1.59 35.78 -21.03
C ALA A 97 -2.26 34.61 -20.29
N ILE A 98 -2.79 34.83 -19.07
CA ILE A 98 -3.51 33.81 -18.30
C ILE A 98 -4.74 33.31 -19.06
N SER A 99 -5.51 34.21 -19.68
CA SER A 99 -6.64 33.83 -20.55
C SER A 99 -6.18 33.03 -21.77
N ALA A 100 -5.06 33.38 -22.40
CA ALA A 100 -4.51 32.61 -23.52
C ALA A 100 -4.11 31.19 -23.08
N ILE A 101 -3.51 31.03 -21.89
CA ILE A 101 -3.15 29.73 -21.31
C ILE A 101 -4.42 28.86 -21.11
N PHE A 102 -5.45 29.45 -20.50
CA PHE A 102 -6.72 28.75 -20.27
C PHE A 102 -7.46 28.34 -21.56
N LEU A 103 -7.34 29.16 -22.61
CA LEU A 103 -7.92 28.88 -23.93
C LEU A 103 -7.01 28.05 -24.84
N LYS A 104 -5.84 27.63 -24.33
CA LYS A 104 -4.79 26.92 -25.10
C LYS A 104 -4.41 27.64 -26.40
N GLN A 105 -4.37 28.98 -26.35
CA GLN A 105 -4.00 29.83 -27.48
C GLN A 105 -2.53 30.26 -27.38
N PRO A 106 -1.90 30.63 -28.52
CA PRO A 106 -0.56 31.21 -28.51
C PRO A 106 -0.52 32.44 -27.59
N ASN A 107 0.49 32.50 -26.72
CA ASN A 107 0.64 33.62 -25.81
C ASN A 107 1.04 34.88 -26.61
N PRO A 108 0.30 36.00 -26.49
CA PRO A 108 0.64 37.23 -27.19
C PRO A 108 1.94 37.88 -26.69
N CYS A 109 2.47 37.44 -25.55
CA CYS A 109 3.67 38.01 -24.92
C CYS A 109 4.69 36.93 -24.58
N ASP A 110 5.97 37.31 -24.65
CA ASP A 110 7.09 36.46 -24.28
C ASP A 110 7.08 36.12 -22.78
N LEU A 111 7.40 34.88 -22.44
CA LEU A 111 7.34 34.35 -21.07
C LEU A 111 8.31 35.08 -20.13
N GLU A 112 9.49 35.47 -20.64
CA GLU A 112 10.48 36.24 -19.88
C GLU A 112 9.94 37.63 -19.51
N LYS A 113 9.25 38.29 -20.44
CA LYS A 113 8.62 39.60 -20.19
C LYS A 113 7.49 39.49 -19.17
N LEU A 114 6.70 38.41 -19.21
CA LEU A 114 5.63 38.18 -18.25
C LEU A 114 6.19 37.89 -16.85
N TYR A 115 7.27 37.11 -16.76
CA TYR A 115 7.97 36.87 -15.49
C TYR A 115 8.53 38.19 -14.92
N GLN A 116 9.19 39.01 -15.75
CA GLN A 116 9.73 40.31 -15.34
C GLN A 116 8.61 41.24 -14.86
N ALA A 117 7.47 41.25 -15.56
CA ALA A 117 6.29 42.02 -15.17
C ALA A 117 5.75 41.60 -13.77
N VAL A 118 5.70 40.29 -13.48
CA VAL A 118 5.33 39.81 -12.15
C VAL A 118 6.36 40.23 -11.10
N ASN A 119 7.65 40.15 -11.42
CA ASN A 119 8.73 40.56 -10.53
C ASN A 119 8.61 42.06 -10.17
N ASP A 120 8.47 42.93 -11.17
CA ASP A 120 8.34 44.38 -10.98
C ASP A 120 7.13 44.73 -10.11
N LEU A 121 5.98 44.07 -10.32
CA LEU A 121 4.79 44.24 -9.47
C LEU A 121 5.06 43.82 -8.01
N CYS A 122 5.76 42.71 -7.81
CA CYS A 122 6.11 42.23 -6.47
C CYS A 122 7.12 43.15 -5.76
N LEU A 123 8.13 43.66 -6.48
CA LEU A 123 9.11 44.61 -5.96
C LEU A 123 8.47 45.92 -5.48
N HIS A 124 7.38 46.33 -6.14
CA HIS A 124 6.59 47.49 -5.76
C HIS A 124 5.51 47.20 -4.70
N LYS A 125 5.62 46.07 -3.98
CA LYS A 125 4.72 45.64 -2.89
C LYS A 125 3.26 45.42 -3.32
N MET A 126 3.01 45.16 -4.61
CA MET A 126 1.68 44.88 -5.14
C MET A 126 1.38 43.36 -5.25
N GLY A 127 2.20 42.51 -4.63
CA GLY A 127 2.05 41.05 -4.68
C GLY A 127 0.70 40.53 -4.18
N GLY A 128 0.13 41.13 -3.13
CA GLY A 128 -1.18 40.72 -2.60
C GLY A 128 -2.34 40.99 -3.55
N SER A 129 -2.37 42.18 -4.18
CA SER A 129 -3.35 42.51 -5.24
C SER A 129 -3.19 41.55 -6.42
N LEU A 130 -1.96 41.28 -6.85
CA LEU A 130 -1.69 40.36 -7.94
C LEU A 130 -2.18 38.93 -7.64
N TYR A 131 -1.90 38.40 -6.45
CA TYR A 131 -2.36 37.08 -6.03
C TYR A 131 -3.89 36.97 -6.11
N GLN A 132 -4.62 37.92 -5.52
CA GLN A 132 -6.09 37.93 -5.56
C GLN A 132 -6.66 38.02 -6.98
N ARG A 133 -6.00 38.78 -7.86
CA ARG A 133 -6.40 38.91 -9.26
C ARG A 133 -6.18 37.61 -10.04
N ILE A 134 -5.07 36.91 -9.80
CA ILE A 134 -4.80 35.57 -10.36
C ILE A 134 -5.84 34.59 -9.85
N GLU A 135 -6.06 34.53 -8.53
CA GLU A 135 -7.06 33.67 -7.90
C GLU A 135 -8.45 33.84 -8.54
N LYS A 136 -8.92 35.08 -8.69
CA LYS A 136 -10.22 35.36 -9.32
C LYS A 136 -10.29 34.93 -10.80
N ALA A 137 -9.19 35.10 -11.54
CA ALA A 137 -9.11 34.67 -12.93
C ALA A 137 -9.16 33.13 -13.04
N CYS A 138 -8.42 32.43 -12.18
CA CYS A 138 -8.44 30.98 -12.09
C CYS A 138 -9.82 30.46 -11.67
N GLU A 139 -10.43 31.08 -10.64
CA GLU A 139 -11.74 30.68 -10.13
C GLU A 139 -12.82 30.76 -11.22
N SER A 140 -12.84 31.85 -11.98
CA SER A 140 -13.81 32.04 -13.07
C SER A 140 -13.69 30.95 -14.15
N TYR A 141 -12.46 30.57 -14.50
CA TYR A 141 -12.21 29.51 -15.48
C TYR A 141 -12.56 28.12 -14.95
N ILE A 142 -12.10 27.78 -13.74
CA ILE A 142 -12.35 26.47 -13.12
C ILE A 142 -13.85 26.25 -12.95
N SER A 143 -14.57 27.26 -12.46
CA SER A 143 -16.02 27.20 -12.31
C SER A 143 -16.72 26.95 -13.65
N ALA A 144 -16.40 27.72 -14.69
CA ALA A 144 -16.98 27.53 -16.02
C ALA A 144 -16.62 26.16 -16.64
N SER A 145 -15.39 25.68 -16.43
CA SER A 145 -14.90 24.40 -16.92
C SER A 145 -15.67 23.22 -16.30
N LEU A 146 -15.86 23.23 -14.99
CA LEU A 146 -16.61 22.18 -14.28
C LEU A 146 -18.12 22.26 -14.57
N GLN A 147 -18.69 23.46 -14.65
CA GLN A 147 -20.09 23.64 -15.05
C GLN A 147 -20.36 23.15 -16.48
N SER A 148 -19.36 23.24 -17.38
CA SER A 148 -19.50 22.71 -18.75
C SER A 148 -19.64 21.18 -18.81
N LEU A 149 -19.29 20.46 -17.74
CA LEU A 149 -19.42 19.00 -17.62
C LEU A 149 -20.81 18.56 -17.17
N VAL A 150 -21.60 19.44 -16.57
CA VAL A 150 -22.96 19.12 -16.11
C VAL A 150 -23.84 18.75 -17.30
N GLY A 151 -24.57 17.63 -17.20
CA GLY A 151 -25.40 17.12 -18.30
C GLY A 151 -24.64 16.60 -19.53
N GLN A 152 -23.30 16.53 -19.50
CA GLN A 152 -22.53 15.97 -20.62
C GLN A 152 -22.60 14.44 -20.62
N SER A 153 -22.74 13.87 -21.82
CA SER A 153 -22.65 12.44 -22.18
C SER A 153 -23.39 11.46 -21.26
N GLU A 154 -24.35 10.70 -21.76
CA GLU A 154 -24.96 9.61 -20.96
C GLU A 154 -23.98 8.45 -20.73
N ASP A 155 -23.05 8.22 -21.66
CA ASP A 155 -22.00 7.21 -21.53
C ASP A 155 -21.00 7.59 -20.42
N LEU A 156 -20.85 6.69 -19.44
CA LEU A 156 -20.00 6.89 -18.27
C LEU A 156 -18.51 6.95 -18.64
N VAL A 157 -18.02 6.10 -19.53
CA VAL A 157 -16.59 6.03 -19.87
C VAL A 157 -16.19 7.29 -20.66
N VAL A 158 -17.05 7.73 -21.58
CA VAL A 158 -16.86 8.99 -22.30
C VAL A 158 -16.90 10.17 -21.32
N PHE A 159 -17.85 10.18 -20.39
CA PHE A 159 -17.95 11.22 -19.36
C PHE A 159 -16.69 11.28 -18.48
N LEU A 160 -16.20 10.14 -17.99
CA LEU A 160 -14.97 10.06 -17.19
C LEU A 160 -13.75 10.56 -17.95
N SER A 161 -13.66 10.24 -19.25
CA SER A 161 -12.59 10.74 -20.12
C SER A 161 -12.63 12.27 -20.27
N LEU A 162 -13.83 12.87 -20.32
CA LEU A 162 -13.98 14.33 -20.32
C LEU A 162 -13.53 14.94 -18.99
N VAL A 163 -13.89 14.35 -17.86
CA VAL A 163 -13.45 14.79 -16.52
C VAL A 163 -11.93 14.71 -16.41
N GLN A 164 -11.33 13.59 -16.80
CA GLN A 164 -9.88 13.39 -16.80
C GLN A 164 -9.17 14.43 -17.66
N LYS A 165 -9.72 14.72 -18.84
CA LYS A 165 -9.18 15.77 -19.71
C LYS A 165 -9.26 17.15 -19.09
N ARG A 166 -10.37 17.51 -18.44
CA ARG A 166 -10.50 18.80 -17.74
C ARG A 166 -9.52 18.93 -16.58
N TRP A 167 -9.31 17.83 -15.84
CA TRP A 167 -8.32 17.79 -14.78
C TRP A 167 -6.88 17.94 -15.30
N GLN A 168 -6.52 17.23 -16.36
CA GLN A 168 -5.20 17.33 -16.98
C GLN A 168 -4.95 18.74 -17.52
N ASP A 169 -5.94 19.30 -18.23
CA ASP A 169 -5.87 20.67 -18.75
C ASP A 169 -5.64 21.68 -17.62
N PHE A 170 -6.38 21.52 -16.51
CA PHE A 170 -6.19 22.34 -15.31
C PHE A 170 -4.78 22.22 -14.73
N CYS A 171 -4.24 21.00 -14.60
CA CYS A 171 -2.89 20.77 -14.07
C CYS A 171 -1.83 21.47 -14.92
N ASP A 172 -1.87 21.27 -16.24
CA ASP A 172 -0.91 21.84 -17.18
C ASP A 172 -0.96 23.38 -17.16
N GLN A 173 -2.17 23.93 -17.17
CA GLN A 173 -2.39 25.38 -17.13
C GLN A 173 -1.93 25.99 -15.81
N MET A 174 -2.20 25.33 -14.67
CA MET A 174 -1.79 25.83 -13.36
C MET A 174 -0.28 25.80 -13.18
N LEU A 175 0.41 24.77 -13.70
CA LEU A 175 1.87 24.72 -13.73
C LEU A 175 2.47 25.86 -14.57
N MET A 176 1.86 26.17 -15.72
CA MET A 176 2.31 27.28 -16.56
C MET A 176 2.11 28.65 -15.89
N ILE A 177 0.94 28.87 -15.27
CA ILE A 177 0.66 30.09 -14.49
C ILE A 177 1.65 30.23 -13.35
N ARG A 178 1.92 29.15 -12.60
CA ARG A 178 2.93 29.12 -11.54
C ARG A 178 4.33 29.43 -12.08
N GLY A 179 4.68 28.95 -13.27
CA GLY A 179 5.95 29.26 -13.94
C GLY A 179 6.11 30.76 -14.22
N ILE A 180 5.07 31.40 -14.77
CA ILE A 180 5.06 32.85 -15.03
C ILE A 180 5.10 33.64 -13.71
N ALA A 181 4.31 33.21 -12.72
CA ALA A 181 4.22 33.86 -11.42
C ALA A 181 5.19 33.30 -10.37
N LEU A 182 6.30 32.69 -10.79
CA LEU A 182 7.22 32.00 -9.88
C LEU A 182 7.83 32.92 -8.83
N TYR A 183 8.10 34.18 -9.19
CA TYR A 183 8.62 35.16 -8.22
C TYR A 183 7.58 35.47 -7.13
N LEU A 184 6.29 35.58 -7.48
CA LEU A 184 5.21 35.78 -6.52
C LEU A 184 5.10 34.60 -5.55
N ASP A 185 5.15 33.37 -6.06
CA ASP A 185 5.08 32.12 -5.27
C ASP A 185 6.27 31.97 -4.31
N ARG A 186 7.48 32.37 -4.73
CA ARG A 186 8.70 32.25 -3.91
C ARG A 186 8.95 33.40 -2.93
N THR A 187 8.34 34.56 -3.15
CA THR A 187 8.55 35.75 -2.31
C THR A 187 7.33 36.06 -1.47
N TYR A 188 6.25 36.56 -2.08
CA TYR A 188 5.05 37.01 -1.38
C TYR A 188 4.36 35.87 -0.62
N VAL A 189 4.12 34.74 -1.27
CA VAL A 189 3.45 33.59 -0.64
C VAL A 189 4.30 33.04 0.52
N LYS A 190 5.61 32.88 0.29
CA LYS A 190 6.54 32.38 1.33
C LYS A 190 6.66 33.32 2.54
N GLN A 191 6.57 34.63 2.32
CA GLN A 191 6.71 35.64 3.37
C GLN A 191 5.40 35.92 4.13
N THR A 192 4.25 35.60 3.53
CA THR A 192 2.93 35.90 4.10
C THR A 192 2.33 34.65 4.72
N SER A 193 2.27 34.60 6.05
CA SER A 193 1.57 33.54 6.78
C SER A 193 0.11 33.46 6.33
N ASN A 194 -0.43 32.24 6.19
CA ASN A 194 -1.81 31.94 5.77
C ASN A 194 -2.14 32.15 4.27
N VAL A 195 -1.15 32.41 3.40
CA VAL A 195 -1.36 32.40 1.95
C VAL A 195 -0.89 31.06 1.38
N ARG A 196 -1.70 30.44 0.53
CA ARG A 196 -1.39 29.16 -0.11
C ARG A 196 -0.49 29.37 -1.33
N SER A 197 0.27 28.34 -1.71
CA SER A 197 0.94 28.34 -3.01
C SER A 197 -0.07 28.47 -4.13
N LEU A 198 0.35 28.96 -5.29
CA LEU A 198 -0.55 29.06 -6.45
C LEU A 198 -1.10 27.68 -6.86
N TRP A 199 -0.32 26.62 -6.66
CA TRP A 199 -0.76 25.25 -6.90
C TRP A 199 -1.86 24.85 -5.93
N ASP A 200 -1.65 25.02 -4.62
CA ASP A 200 -2.62 24.64 -3.59
C ASP A 200 -3.89 25.49 -3.64
N MET A 201 -3.76 26.77 -4.01
CA MET A 201 -4.90 27.63 -4.32
C MET A 201 -5.70 27.07 -5.49
N GLY A 202 -5.04 26.64 -6.57
CA GLY A 202 -5.68 26.00 -7.71
C GLY A 202 -6.46 24.75 -7.30
N LEU A 203 -5.84 23.87 -6.52
CA LEU A 203 -6.47 22.65 -6.00
C LEU A 203 -7.68 22.97 -5.13
N GLN A 204 -7.57 23.96 -4.23
CA GLN A 204 -8.67 24.40 -3.38
C GLN A 204 -9.86 24.93 -4.21
N LEU A 205 -9.59 25.72 -5.25
CA LEU A 205 -10.63 26.21 -6.15
C LEU A 205 -11.27 25.07 -6.94
N PHE A 206 -10.49 24.11 -7.43
CA PHE A 206 -11.01 22.95 -8.14
C PHE A 206 -11.91 22.09 -7.25
N HIS A 207 -11.44 21.76 -6.04
CA HIS A 207 -12.24 21.04 -5.05
C HIS A 207 -13.54 21.80 -4.71
N LYS A 208 -13.45 23.10 -4.42
CA LYS A 208 -14.63 23.94 -4.13
C LYS A 208 -15.65 23.85 -5.26
N HIS A 209 -15.25 24.09 -6.51
CA HIS A 209 -16.20 24.11 -7.63
C HIS A 209 -16.66 22.71 -8.05
N LEU A 210 -15.88 21.65 -7.78
CA LEU A 210 -16.31 20.27 -7.96
C LEU A 210 -17.43 19.91 -6.98
N SER A 211 -17.28 20.30 -5.70
CA SER A 211 -18.31 20.08 -4.68
C SER A 211 -19.60 20.86 -4.95
N LEU A 212 -19.50 22.04 -5.58
CA LEU A 212 -20.65 22.81 -6.05
C LEU A 212 -21.33 22.15 -7.26
N ALA A 213 -20.58 21.42 -8.08
CA ALA A 213 -21.07 20.64 -9.21
C ALA A 213 -21.30 19.17 -8.79
N SER A 214 -22.13 18.95 -7.77
CA SER A 214 -22.35 17.64 -7.15
C SER A 214 -22.76 16.53 -8.12
N GLU A 215 -23.46 16.86 -9.22
CA GLU A 215 -23.76 15.92 -10.29
C GLU A 215 -22.48 15.35 -10.93
N VAL A 216 -21.49 16.19 -11.20
CA VAL A 216 -20.22 15.81 -11.83
C VAL A 216 -19.44 14.89 -10.89
N GLU A 217 -19.32 15.25 -9.62
CA GLU A 217 -18.65 14.43 -8.61
C GLU A 217 -19.33 13.06 -8.47
N ARG A 218 -20.64 13.04 -8.23
CA ARG A 218 -21.41 11.80 -8.04
C ARG A 218 -21.35 10.90 -9.28
N LYS A 219 -21.48 11.47 -10.47
CA LYS A 219 -21.41 10.70 -11.73
C LYS A 219 -20.00 10.17 -11.98
N THR A 220 -18.97 10.92 -11.59
CA THR A 220 -17.57 10.47 -11.66
C THR A 220 -17.35 9.28 -10.72
N VAL A 221 -17.73 9.40 -9.44
CA VAL A 221 -17.62 8.30 -8.47
C VAL A 221 -18.39 7.08 -8.95
N PHE A 222 -19.64 7.24 -9.37
CA PHE A 222 -20.46 6.15 -9.88
C PHE A 222 -19.82 5.45 -11.10
N GLY A 223 -19.28 6.22 -12.04
CA GLY A 223 -18.56 5.69 -13.20
C GLY A 223 -17.33 4.89 -12.81
N LEU A 224 -16.50 5.41 -11.89
CA LEU A 224 -15.31 4.71 -11.39
C LEU A 224 -15.68 3.38 -10.73
N LEU A 225 -16.70 3.37 -9.86
CA LEU A 225 -17.19 2.16 -9.20
C LEU A 225 -17.69 1.13 -10.21
N LYS A 226 -18.45 1.56 -11.22
CA LYS A 226 -18.97 0.68 -12.27
C LYS A 226 -17.86 0.09 -13.14
N MET A 227 -16.84 0.87 -13.49
CA MET A 227 -15.68 0.34 -14.20
C MET A 227 -14.95 -0.73 -13.38
N ILE A 228 -14.77 -0.54 -12.06
CA ILE A 228 -14.12 -1.55 -11.22
C ILE A 228 -14.99 -2.81 -11.08
N GLU A 229 -16.30 -2.65 -10.96
CA GLU A 229 -17.26 -3.77 -10.96
C GLU A 229 -17.21 -4.56 -12.27
N SER A 230 -17.25 -3.89 -13.42
CA SER A 230 -17.04 -4.49 -14.74
C SER A 230 -15.72 -5.26 -14.84
N GLU A 231 -14.63 -4.70 -14.31
CA GLU A 231 -13.34 -5.39 -14.28
C GLU A 231 -13.38 -6.67 -13.42
N ARG A 232 -14.10 -6.67 -12.29
CA ARG A 232 -14.30 -7.89 -11.48
C ARG A 232 -15.11 -8.95 -12.21
N LEU A 233 -15.98 -8.54 -13.13
CA LEU A 233 -16.74 -9.44 -14.00
C LEU A 233 -15.92 -9.94 -15.22
N GLY A 234 -14.65 -9.53 -15.34
CA GLY A 234 -13.75 -9.96 -16.39
C GLY A 234 -13.78 -9.08 -17.64
N GLU A 235 -14.45 -7.93 -17.59
CA GLU A 235 -14.45 -6.97 -18.70
C GLU A 235 -13.12 -6.19 -18.72
N ALA A 236 -12.61 -5.92 -19.93
CA ALA A 236 -11.44 -5.07 -20.09
C ALA A 236 -11.82 -3.61 -19.85
N VAL A 237 -11.11 -2.94 -18.94
CA VAL A 237 -11.32 -1.53 -18.62
C VAL A 237 -10.06 -0.70 -18.81
N ASP A 238 -10.24 0.62 -19.00
CA ASP A 238 -9.13 1.55 -19.05
C ASP A 238 -8.58 1.81 -17.63
N ARG A 239 -7.58 1.01 -17.24
CA ARG A 239 -6.85 1.15 -15.97
C ARG A 239 -6.11 2.48 -15.85
N THR A 240 -5.71 3.09 -16.96
CA THR A 240 -5.02 4.39 -16.93
C THR A 240 -6.00 5.52 -16.61
N LEU A 241 -7.22 5.47 -17.14
CA LEU A 241 -8.28 6.41 -16.78
C LEU A 241 -8.63 6.33 -15.29
N LEU A 242 -8.79 5.11 -14.75
CA LEU A 242 -8.99 4.87 -13.31
C LEU A 242 -7.85 5.49 -12.49
N ASN A 243 -6.59 5.18 -12.83
CA ASN A 243 -5.43 5.69 -12.10
C ASN A 243 -5.38 7.23 -12.07
N HIS A 244 -5.60 7.89 -13.21
CA HIS A 244 -5.56 9.35 -13.28
C HIS A 244 -6.66 10.01 -12.46
N LEU A 245 -7.88 9.50 -12.54
CA LEU A 245 -9.01 10.07 -11.78
C LEU A 245 -8.88 9.79 -10.29
N LEU A 246 -8.45 8.60 -9.86
CA LEU A 246 -8.24 8.33 -8.43
C LEU A 246 -7.10 9.16 -7.84
N LYS A 247 -6.05 9.42 -8.62
CA LYS A 247 -5.00 10.39 -8.26
C LYS A 247 -5.52 11.83 -8.18
N MET A 248 -6.48 12.22 -9.03
CA MET A 248 -7.17 13.51 -8.89
C MET A 248 -7.88 13.58 -7.53
N PHE A 249 -8.67 12.57 -7.16
CA PHE A 249 -9.37 12.55 -5.86
C PHE A 249 -8.39 12.62 -4.68
N THR A 250 -7.24 11.95 -4.79
CA THR A 250 -6.16 11.98 -3.79
C THR A 250 -5.53 13.37 -3.69
N ALA A 251 -5.19 13.99 -4.83
CA ALA A 251 -4.63 15.34 -4.88
C ALA A 251 -5.59 16.42 -4.36
N LEU A 252 -6.90 16.21 -4.52
CA LEU A 252 -7.95 17.09 -4.00
C LEU A 252 -8.27 16.83 -2.51
N GLY A 253 -7.74 15.74 -1.93
CA GLY A 253 -7.98 15.38 -0.52
C GLY A 253 -9.38 14.83 -0.24
N ILE A 254 -10.09 14.33 -1.25
CA ILE A 254 -11.48 13.83 -1.15
C ILE A 254 -11.60 12.31 -1.34
N TYR A 255 -10.49 11.63 -1.63
CA TYR A 255 -10.48 10.18 -1.91
C TYR A 255 -11.15 9.33 -0.80
N PRO A 256 -10.84 9.49 0.50
CA PRO A 256 -11.41 8.62 1.54
C PRO A 256 -12.94 8.73 1.64
N GLU A 257 -13.47 9.95 1.66
CA GLU A 257 -14.90 10.20 1.88
C GLU A 257 -15.73 10.02 0.61
N SER A 258 -15.29 10.58 -0.52
CA SER A 258 -16.07 10.58 -1.76
C SER A 258 -15.95 9.27 -2.55
N PHE A 259 -14.84 8.53 -2.44
CA PHE A 259 -14.61 7.31 -3.23
C PHE A 259 -14.39 6.06 -2.39
N GLU A 260 -13.44 6.05 -1.45
CA GLU A 260 -13.02 4.82 -0.76
C GLU A 260 -14.16 4.20 0.05
N LYS A 261 -14.93 5.02 0.77
CA LYS A 261 -16.09 4.55 1.51
C LYS A 261 -17.15 3.87 0.64
N PRO A 262 -17.73 4.51 -0.40
CA PRO A 262 -18.69 3.83 -1.28
C PRO A 262 -18.06 2.68 -2.07
N PHE A 263 -16.75 2.72 -2.35
CA PHE A 263 -16.02 1.62 -2.96
C PHE A 263 -15.99 0.36 -2.07
N LEU A 264 -15.70 0.51 -0.79
CA LEU A 264 -15.68 -0.60 0.17
C LEU A 264 -17.10 -1.12 0.45
N GLU A 265 -18.11 -0.25 0.48
CA GLU A 265 -19.52 -0.63 0.58
C GLU A 265 -19.95 -1.46 -0.63
N GLY A 266 -19.70 -0.99 -1.86
CA GLY A 266 -20.01 -1.75 -3.08
C GLY A 266 -19.21 -3.05 -3.18
N THR A 267 -17.97 -3.08 -2.70
CA THR A 267 -17.17 -4.30 -2.62
C THR A 267 -17.73 -5.31 -1.63
N THR A 268 -18.26 -4.84 -0.50
CA THR A 268 -18.94 -5.67 0.49
C THR A 268 -20.15 -6.36 -0.13
N GLU A 269 -20.99 -5.61 -0.83
CA GLU A 269 -22.18 -6.15 -1.51
C GLU A 269 -21.82 -7.15 -2.61
N PHE A 270 -20.84 -6.80 -3.45
CA PHE A 270 -20.35 -7.65 -4.53
C PHE A 270 -19.87 -9.01 -4.01
N TYR A 271 -18.95 -9.03 -3.05
CA TYR A 271 -18.41 -10.29 -2.54
C TYR A 271 -19.38 -11.05 -1.62
N ALA A 272 -20.31 -10.37 -0.96
CA ALA A 272 -21.38 -11.07 -0.25
C ALA A 272 -22.26 -11.89 -1.21
N ALA A 273 -22.62 -11.32 -2.36
CA ALA A 273 -23.40 -12.02 -3.38
C ALA A 273 -22.59 -13.12 -4.07
N GLU A 274 -21.34 -12.82 -4.45
CA GLU A 274 -20.44 -13.78 -5.10
C GLU A 274 -20.13 -14.98 -4.20
N GLY A 275 -19.83 -14.74 -2.92
CA GLY A 275 -19.54 -15.77 -1.93
C GLY A 275 -20.68 -16.77 -1.79
N VAL A 276 -21.91 -16.29 -1.64
CA VAL A 276 -23.11 -17.16 -1.56
C VAL A 276 -23.30 -17.96 -2.85
N LYS A 277 -23.21 -17.30 -4.01
CA LYS A 277 -23.39 -17.95 -5.31
C LYS A 277 -22.39 -19.08 -5.55
N TYR A 278 -21.09 -18.79 -5.38
CA TYR A 278 -20.04 -19.79 -5.63
C TYR A 278 -20.05 -20.89 -4.57
N MET A 279 -20.37 -20.58 -3.31
CA MET A 279 -20.52 -21.60 -2.28
C MET A 279 -21.62 -22.60 -2.62
N GLN A 280 -22.66 -22.22 -3.37
CA GLN A 280 -23.71 -23.14 -3.81
C GLN A 280 -23.32 -23.95 -5.05
N GLN A 281 -22.56 -23.36 -5.97
CA GLN A 281 -22.32 -23.91 -7.31
C GLN A 281 -21.03 -24.71 -7.45
N ALA A 282 -20.02 -24.41 -6.63
CA ALA A 282 -18.70 -25.04 -6.67
C ALA A 282 -18.52 -26.06 -5.53
N ASP A 283 -17.61 -27.00 -5.74
CA ASP A 283 -17.05 -27.76 -4.64
C ASP A 283 -16.07 -26.88 -3.83
N VAL A 284 -15.65 -27.35 -2.67
CA VAL A 284 -14.79 -26.54 -1.78
C VAL A 284 -13.43 -26.22 -2.42
N PRO A 285 -12.73 -27.17 -3.08
CA PRO A 285 -11.45 -26.88 -3.71
C PRO A 285 -11.53 -25.79 -4.78
N ASP A 286 -12.52 -25.86 -5.67
CA ASP A 286 -12.74 -24.83 -6.69
C ASP A 286 -13.15 -23.50 -6.07
N TYR A 287 -13.97 -23.53 -5.02
CA TYR A 287 -14.31 -22.33 -4.24
C TYR A 287 -13.08 -21.65 -3.66
N LEU A 288 -12.22 -22.39 -2.95
CA LEU A 288 -11.03 -21.83 -2.31
C LEU A 288 -10.03 -21.30 -3.35
N LYS A 289 -9.90 -21.97 -4.49
CA LYS A 289 -9.11 -21.48 -5.63
C LYS A 289 -9.67 -20.17 -6.18
N HIS A 290 -10.99 -20.05 -6.30
CA HIS A 290 -11.64 -18.81 -6.68
C HIS A 290 -11.37 -17.68 -5.67
N VAL A 291 -11.45 -17.97 -4.36
CA VAL A 291 -11.13 -16.96 -3.33
C VAL A 291 -9.68 -16.50 -3.41
N GLU A 292 -8.73 -17.43 -3.54
CA GLU A 292 -7.30 -17.11 -3.72
C GLU A 292 -7.09 -16.16 -4.93
N MET A 293 -7.71 -16.49 -6.06
CA MET A 293 -7.67 -15.66 -7.26
C MET A 293 -8.24 -14.24 -6.99
N ARG A 294 -9.41 -14.14 -6.35
CA ARG A 294 -10.03 -12.84 -6.02
C ARG A 294 -9.13 -11.99 -5.11
N LEU A 295 -8.51 -12.58 -4.09
CA LEU A 295 -7.59 -11.87 -3.21
C LEU A 295 -6.35 -11.35 -3.96
N GLN A 296 -5.83 -12.14 -4.91
CA GLN A 296 -4.72 -11.72 -5.75
C GLN A 296 -5.13 -10.56 -6.68
N GLU A 297 -6.28 -10.65 -7.34
CA GLU A 297 -6.79 -9.59 -8.21
C GLU A 297 -6.98 -8.27 -7.45
N GLU A 298 -7.56 -8.29 -6.24
CA GLU A 298 -7.75 -7.07 -5.43
C GLU A 298 -6.40 -6.47 -4.99
N ASN A 299 -5.41 -7.32 -4.68
CA ASN A 299 -4.06 -6.85 -4.37
C ASN A 299 -3.41 -6.20 -5.60
N GLU A 300 -3.62 -6.72 -6.81
CA GLU A 300 -3.15 -6.09 -8.05
C GLU A 300 -3.87 -4.77 -8.33
N ARG A 301 -5.19 -4.67 -8.13
CA ARG A 301 -5.95 -3.41 -8.25
C ARG A 301 -5.38 -2.32 -7.34
N CYS A 302 -5.02 -2.70 -6.11
CA CYS A 302 -4.35 -1.78 -5.17
C CYS A 302 -3.02 -1.25 -5.69
N LEU A 303 -2.22 -2.10 -6.35
CA LEU A 303 -0.93 -1.70 -6.88
C LEU A 303 -1.04 -0.85 -8.15
N ILE A 304 -2.08 -1.07 -8.96
CA ILE A 304 -2.21 -0.44 -10.26
C ILE A 304 -2.86 0.94 -10.16
N TYR A 305 -3.96 1.10 -9.42
CA TYR A 305 -4.73 2.35 -9.48
C TYR A 305 -5.39 2.85 -8.19
N LEU A 306 -5.52 2.04 -7.13
CA LEU A 306 -6.06 2.54 -5.86
C LEU A 306 -4.98 3.22 -5.01
N ASP A 307 -5.41 4.00 -4.01
CA ASP A 307 -4.48 4.51 -3.01
C ASP A 307 -3.96 3.38 -2.10
N ALA A 308 -2.73 3.53 -1.61
CA ALA A 308 -2.10 2.55 -0.73
C ALA A 308 -2.87 2.37 0.60
N SER A 309 -3.60 3.40 1.06
CA SER A 309 -4.47 3.34 2.24
C SER A 309 -5.55 2.27 2.10
N THR A 310 -6.04 2.03 0.88
CA THR A 310 -7.19 1.16 0.59
C THR A 310 -6.84 -0.32 0.68
N ARG A 311 -5.56 -0.69 0.56
CA ARG A 311 -5.14 -2.10 0.48
C ARG A 311 -5.61 -2.93 1.67
N LYS A 312 -5.34 -2.46 2.90
CA LYS A 312 -5.73 -3.17 4.12
C LYS A 312 -7.25 -3.34 4.25
N PRO A 313 -8.07 -2.27 4.19
CA PRO A 313 -9.52 -2.41 4.32
C PRO A 313 -10.16 -3.20 3.18
N LEU A 314 -9.63 -3.11 1.95
CA LEU A 314 -10.12 -3.87 0.81
C LEU A 314 -9.91 -5.38 0.97
N VAL A 315 -8.68 -5.79 1.29
CA VAL A 315 -8.35 -7.21 1.51
C VAL A 315 -9.15 -7.78 2.67
N ALA A 316 -9.25 -7.05 3.79
CA ALA A 316 -10.05 -7.47 4.93
C ALA A 316 -11.56 -7.60 4.59
N THR A 317 -12.06 -6.76 3.69
CA THR A 317 -13.45 -6.84 3.21
C THR A 317 -13.66 -8.11 2.38
N ALA A 318 -12.77 -8.40 1.43
CA ALA A 318 -12.82 -9.61 0.62
C ALA A 318 -12.70 -10.88 1.47
N GLU A 319 -11.73 -10.94 2.39
CA GLU A 319 -11.57 -12.05 3.34
C GLU A 319 -12.81 -12.24 4.22
N ARG A 320 -13.41 -11.15 4.70
CA ARG A 320 -14.63 -11.25 5.49
C ARG A 320 -15.78 -11.86 4.71
N GLN A 321 -16.04 -11.36 3.50
CA GLN A 321 -17.20 -11.80 2.71
C GLN A 321 -17.01 -13.18 2.09
N LEU A 322 -15.79 -13.52 1.63
CA LEU A 322 -15.52 -14.78 0.94
C LEU A 322 -15.03 -15.90 1.87
N LEU A 323 -14.46 -15.60 3.04
CA LEU A 323 -13.96 -16.63 3.96
C LEU A 323 -14.72 -16.60 5.27
N VAL A 324 -14.59 -15.53 6.07
CA VAL A 324 -15.11 -15.50 7.47
C VAL A 324 -16.58 -15.92 7.55
N ARG A 325 -17.43 -15.37 6.68
CA ARG A 325 -18.88 -15.68 6.65
C ARG A 325 -19.19 -17.11 6.25
N HIS A 326 -18.26 -17.78 5.59
CA HIS A 326 -18.46 -19.09 4.99
C HIS A 326 -17.62 -20.19 5.66
N VAL A 327 -16.77 -19.91 6.65
CA VAL A 327 -15.91 -20.91 7.30
C VAL A 327 -16.72 -22.14 7.74
N THR A 328 -17.84 -21.96 8.44
CA THR A 328 -18.68 -23.07 8.88
C THR A 328 -19.25 -23.85 7.70
N ALA A 329 -19.77 -23.17 6.67
CA ALA A 329 -20.34 -23.83 5.50
C ALA A 329 -19.26 -24.56 4.66
N ILE A 330 -18.07 -23.99 4.57
CA ILE A 330 -16.89 -24.63 3.98
C ILE A 330 -16.64 -25.90 4.77
N LEU A 331 -16.45 -25.81 6.09
CA LEU A 331 -16.17 -26.94 6.98
C LEU A 331 -17.27 -28.01 7.01
N ASP A 332 -18.55 -27.65 6.93
CA ASP A 332 -19.66 -28.59 6.90
C ASP A 332 -19.71 -29.36 5.58
N LYS A 333 -19.53 -28.66 4.45
CA LYS A 333 -19.33 -29.30 3.14
C LYS A 333 -18.06 -30.14 3.12
N VAL A 334 -17.06 -29.72 3.88
CA VAL A 334 -15.75 -30.34 4.07
C VAL A 334 -15.81 -31.48 5.09
N ALA A 335 -16.80 -31.62 5.96
CA ALA A 335 -16.92 -32.84 6.76
C ALA A 335 -17.00 -34.08 5.86
N VAL A 336 -17.55 -33.93 4.65
CA VAL A 336 -17.41 -34.87 3.54
C VAL A 336 -16.23 -34.54 2.63
N GLY A 337 -16.06 -33.26 2.23
CA GLY A 337 -15.03 -32.82 1.29
C GLY A 337 -13.57 -32.89 1.78
N PHE A 338 -13.30 -32.58 3.06
CA PHE A 338 -12.03 -32.78 3.77
C PHE A 338 -11.59 -34.22 3.67
N MET A 339 -12.50 -35.17 3.95
CA MET A 339 -12.18 -36.59 3.89
C MET A 339 -11.75 -36.95 2.47
N ILE A 340 -12.51 -36.47 1.46
CA ILE A 340 -12.15 -36.63 0.04
C ILE A 340 -10.77 -36.01 -0.28
N LEU A 341 -10.44 -34.84 0.27
CA LEU A 341 -9.14 -34.18 0.05
C LEU A 341 -7.99 -34.95 0.70
N MET A 342 -8.19 -35.42 1.93
CA MET A 342 -7.20 -36.19 2.69
C MET A 342 -6.97 -37.57 2.05
N ASP A 343 -8.05 -38.31 1.75
CA ASP A 343 -8.02 -39.62 1.12
C ASP A 343 -7.46 -39.55 -0.31
N GLY A 344 -7.86 -38.52 -1.06
CA GLY A 344 -7.35 -38.23 -2.40
C GLY A 344 -5.95 -37.64 -2.43
N LYS A 345 -5.31 -37.44 -1.27
CA LYS A 345 -3.94 -36.90 -1.11
C LYS A 345 -3.74 -35.58 -1.87
N ARG A 346 -4.77 -34.71 -1.88
CA ARG A 346 -4.80 -33.42 -2.60
C ARG A 346 -4.00 -32.34 -1.88
N ILE A 347 -2.67 -32.44 -1.89
CA ILE A 347 -1.75 -31.58 -1.13
C ILE A 347 -1.91 -30.09 -1.43
N GLU A 348 -1.99 -29.72 -2.71
CA GLU A 348 -2.11 -28.31 -3.12
C GLU A 348 -3.39 -27.67 -2.60
N ASP A 349 -4.50 -28.40 -2.61
CA ASP A 349 -5.80 -27.90 -2.14
C ASP A 349 -5.85 -27.80 -0.61
N LEU A 350 -5.23 -28.76 0.08
CA LEU A 350 -5.05 -28.71 1.54
C LEU A 350 -4.13 -27.55 1.96
N GLN A 351 -3.07 -27.30 1.20
CA GLN A 351 -2.17 -26.16 1.43
C GLN A 351 -2.92 -24.83 1.22
N ARG A 352 -3.69 -24.71 0.14
CA ARG A 352 -4.53 -23.53 -0.11
C ARG A 352 -5.54 -23.31 1.02
N MET A 353 -6.20 -24.37 1.46
CA MET A 353 -7.12 -24.32 2.59
C MET A 353 -6.44 -23.82 3.86
N TYR A 354 -5.27 -24.36 4.19
CA TYR A 354 -4.48 -23.93 5.35
C TYR A 354 -4.10 -22.45 5.27
N LEU A 355 -3.55 -22.01 4.13
CA LEU A 355 -3.14 -20.63 3.92
C LEU A 355 -4.32 -19.66 4.03
N LEU A 356 -5.47 -19.97 3.42
CA LEU A 356 -6.66 -19.12 3.49
C LEU A 356 -7.25 -19.08 4.90
N PHE A 357 -7.29 -20.21 5.61
CA PHE A 357 -7.82 -20.27 6.98
C PHE A 357 -6.90 -19.57 7.98
N SER A 358 -5.58 -19.55 7.73
CA SER A 358 -4.63 -18.76 8.51
C SER A 358 -4.86 -17.26 8.41
N ARG A 359 -5.46 -16.77 7.32
CA ARG A 359 -5.74 -15.33 7.13
C ARG A 359 -6.94 -14.84 7.92
N VAL A 360 -7.81 -15.75 8.35
CA VAL A 360 -9.08 -15.45 9.04
C VAL A 360 -9.17 -16.09 10.42
N ASP A 361 -8.04 -16.45 11.01
CA ASP A 361 -7.93 -17.07 12.33
C ASP A 361 -8.82 -18.33 12.49
N ALA A 362 -9.05 -19.08 11.41
CA ALA A 362 -9.91 -20.27 11.38
C ALA A 362 -9.14 -21.61 11.49
N LEU A 363 -7.84 -21.55 11.83
CA LEU A 363 -7.00 -22.75 11.90
C LEU A 363 -7.46 -23.76 12.94
N GLU A 364 -8.05 -23.32 14.06
CA GLU A 364 -8.54 -24.25 15.07
C GLU A 364 -9.70 -25.11 14.55
N SER A 365 -10.60 -24.53 13.76
CA SER A 365 -11.70 -25.27 13.13
C SER A 365 -11.18 -26.29 12.11
N LEU A 366 -10.13 -25.95 11.35
CA LEU A 366 -9.46 -26.90 10.47
C LEU A 366 -8.79 -28.04 11.26
N ARG A 367 -8.19 -27.72 12.41
CA ARG A 367 -7.59 -28.70 13.33
C ARG A 367 -8.62 -29.69 13.88
N GLN A 368 -9.81 -29.20 14.22
CA GLN A 368 -10.93 -30.05 14.67
C GLN A 368 -11.37 -31.01 13.57
N SER A 369 -11.51 -30.53 12.33
CA SER A 369 -11.82 -31.40 11.18
C SER A 369 -10.73 -32.45 10.94
N LEU A 370 -9.45 -32.09 11.09
CA LEU A 370 -8.33 -33.04 11.03
C LEU A 370 -8.43 -34.10 12.12
N ASN A 371 -8.66 -33.70 13.37
CA ASN A 371 -8.80 -34.64 14.49
C ASN A 371 -9.95 -35.64 14.24
N GLN A 372 -11.09 -35.13 13.79
CA GLN A 372 -12.26 -35.95 13.49
C GLN A 372 -11.98 -36.94 12.34
N TYR A 373 -11.33 -36.48 11.26
CA TYR A 373 -10.92 -37.36 10.17
C TYR A 373 -9.99 -38.49 10.66
N ILE A 374 -8.95 -38.16 11.43
CA ILE A 374 -8.00 -39.14 11.96
C ILE A 374 -8.72 -40.17 12.83
N ARG A 375 -9.63 -39.72 13.71
CA ARG A 375 -10.40 -40.61 14.58
C ARG A 375 -11.29 -41.55 13.78
N ILE A 376 -12.05 -41.06 12.80
CA ILE A 376 -12.98 -41.88 12.02
C ILE A 376 -12.22 -42.89 11.15
N THR A 377 -11.27 -42.41 10.35
CA THR A 377 -10.49 -43.26 9.43
C THR A 377 -9.63 -44.24 10.20
N GLY A 378 -8.97 -43.77 11.27
CA GLY A 378 -8.15 -44.63 12.13
C GLY A 378 -8.97 -45.69 12.85
N GLN A 379 -10.16 -45.36 13.39
CA GLN A 379 -11.03 -46.35 14.02
C GLN A 379 -11.47 -47.43 13.02
N SER A 380 -11.77 -47.06 11.78
CA SER A 380 -12.11 -48.03 10.74
C SER A 380 -10.96 -48.99 10.42
N ILE A 381 -9.70 -48.56 10.53
CA ILE A 381 -8.52 -49.44 10.33
C ILE A 381 -8.34 -50.38 11.52
N VAL A 382 -8.53 -49.86 12.74
CA VAL A 382 -8.28 -50.59 13.99
C VAL A 382 -9.37 -51.61 14.31
N MET A 383 -10.61 -51.36 13.88
CA MET A 383 -11.79 -52.19 14.15
C MET A 383 -12.13 -53.20 13.04
N ASP A 384 -11.33 -53.27 11.97
CA ASP A 384 -11.55 -54.20 10.86
C ASP A 384 -10.98 -55.59 11.20
N GLU A 385 -11.80 -56.45 11.83
CA GLU A 385 -11.43 -57.81 12.24
C GLU A 385 -10.99 -58.70 11.05
N GLU A 386 -11.46 -58.42 9.83
CA GLU A 386 -11.09 -59.20 8.64
C GLU A 386 -9.66 -58.89 8.18
N LYS A 387 -9.17 -57.67 8.45
CA LYS A 387 -7.85 -57.17 8.03
C LYS A 387 -6.85 -57.08 9.18
N ASP A 388 -7.09 -57.81 10.25
CA ASP A 388 -6.30 -57.67 11.48
C ASP A 388 -4.81 -57.96 11.29
N ARG A 389 -4.47 -58.84 10.33
CA ARG A 389 -3.07 -59.14 9.94
C ARG A 389 -2.35 -57.96 9.29
N ASP A 390 -3.08 -57.11 8.58
CA ASP A 390 -2.54 -55.96 7.81
C ASP A 390 -2.74 -54.63 8.55
N MET A 391 -3.34 -54.67 9.74
CA MET A 391 -3.74 -53.51 10.53
C MET A 391 -2.55 -52.61 10.89
N VAL A 392 -1.45 -53.20 11.38
CA VAL A 392 -0.22 -52.46 11.72
C VAL A 392 0.37 -51.75 10.51
N SER A 393 0.46 -52.45 9.38
CA SER A 393 0.98 -51.88 8.13
C SER A 393 0.10 -50.74 7.62
N SER A 394 -1.22 -50.92 7.67
CA SER A 394 -2.20 -49.91 7.27
C SER A 394 -2.14 -48.66 8.15
N LEU A 395 -1.94 -48.82 9.46
CA LEU A 395 -1.83 -47.71 10.40
C LEU A 395 -0.52 -46.92 10.23
N LEU A 396 0.59 -47.60 9.94
CA LEU A 396 1.87 -46.93 9.62
C LEU A 396 1.81 -46.18 8.29
N GLU A 397 1.17 -46.75 7.26
CA GLU A 397 0.95 -46.03 6.00
C GLU A 397 0.05 -44.81 6.23
N PHE A 398 -1.01 -44.95 7.01
CA PHE A 398 -1.89 -43.85 7.37
C PHE A 398 -1.13 -42.72 8.10
N LYS A 399 -0.29 -43.07 9.08
CA LYS A 399 0.57 -42.10 9.79
C LYS A 399 1.55 -41.41 8.85
N ALA A 400 2.22 -42.15 7.97
CA ALA A 400 3.16 -41.60 7.01
C ALA A 400 2.47 -40.62 6.03
N ASN A 401 1.24 -40.93 5.61
CA ASN A 401 0.44 -40.03 4.78
C ASN A 401 0.08 -38.73 5.53
N LEU A 402 -0.32 -38.83 6.81
CA LEU A 402 -0.62 -37.65 7.64
C LEU A 402 0.61 -36.78 7.89
N ASP A 403 1.76 -37.39 8.18
CA ASP A 403 3.03 -36.67 8.37
C ASP A 403 3.43 -35.91 7.10
N ARG A 404 3.24 -36.53 5.93
CA ARG A 404 3.48 -35.89 4.64
C ARG A 404 2.55 -34.69 4.40
N ILE A 405 1.25 -34.84 4.68
CA ILE A 405 0.28 -33.73 4.59
C ILE A 405 0.64 -32.61 5.56
N TRP A 406 1.04 -32.94 6.78
CA TRP A 406 1.45 -31.95 7.78
C TRP A 406 2.69 -31.16 7.33
N GLU A 407 3.68 -31.84 6.76
CA GLU A 407 4.90 -31.23 6.25
C GLU A 407 4.64 -30.37 5.00
N GLU A 408 3.93 -30.90 4.01
CA GLU A 408 3.75 -30.25 2.71
C GLU A 408 2.60 -29.22 2.69
N SER A 409 1.49 -29.48 3.37
CA SER A 409 0.28 -28.62 3.33
C SER A 409 0.14 -27.71 4.54
N PHE A 410 0.51 -28.16 5.74
CA PHE A 410 0.27 -27.41 6.99
C PHE A 410 1.52 -26.69 7.52
N SER A 411 2.52 -26.49 6.66
CA SER A 411 3.73 -25.69 6.94
C SER A 411 4.45 -26.10 8.24
N LYS A 412 4.45 -27.40 8.56
CA LYS A 412 5.03 -27.95 9.81
C LYS A 412 4.48 -27.29 11.09
N ASN A 413 3.22 -26.87 11.08
CA ASN A 413 2.62 -26.23 12.23
C ASN A 413 2.55 -27.19 13.42
N GLU A 414 3.17 -26.81 14.55
CA GLU A 414 3.25 -27.65 15.76
C GLU A 414 1.89 -28.02 16.34
N ALA A 415 0.89 -27.13 16.26
CA ALA A 415 -0.44 -27.42 16.78
C ALA A 415 -1.11 -28.57 16.00
N PHE A 416 -0.88 -28.65 14.69
CA PHE A 416 -1.36 -29.75 13.84
C PHE A 416 -0.60 -31.05 14.13
N SER A 417 0.71 -30.98 14.37
CA SER A 417 1.52 -32.13 14.79
C SER A 417 0.98 -32.74 16.09
N ASN A 418 0.70 -31.90 17.09
CA ASN A 418 0.14 -32.33 18.36
C ASN A 418 -1.26 -32.95 18.17
N THR A 419 -2.12 -32.38 17.32
CA THR A 419 -3.41 -33.01 16.99
C THR A 419 -3.27 -34.40 16.42
N ILE A 420 -2.29 -34.63 15.54
CA ILE A 420 -2.02 -35.96 14.98
C ILE A 420 -1.57 -36.91 16.07
N LYS A 421 -0.63 -36.49 16.94
CA LYS A 421 -0.15 -37.29 18.08
C LYS A 421 -1.29 -37.68 19.02
N ASP A 422 -2.08 -36.71 19.48
CA ASP A 422 -3.20 -36.92 20.42
C ASP A 422 -4.27 -37.85 19.80
N ALA A 423 -4.55 -37.70 18.51
CA ALA A 423 -5.49 -38.55 17.81
C ALA A 423 -5.00 -40.00 17.70
N PHE A 424 -3.70 -40.21 17.41
CA PHE A 424 -3.10 -41.55 17.36
C PHE A 424 -3.04 -42.22 18.72
N GLU A 425 -2.69 -41.48 19.77
CA GLU A 425 -2.74 -41.99 21.14
C GLU A 425 -4.14 -42.51 21.50
N HIS A 426 -5.18 -41.75 21.14
CA HIS A 426 -6.57 -42.18 21.32
C HIS A 426 -6.92 -43.45 20.53
N LEU A 427 -6.47 -43.58 19.28
CA LEU A 427 -6.71 -44.78 18.46
C LEU A 427 -6.06 -46.03 19.07
N ILE A 428 -4.85 -45.89 19.61
CA ILE A 428 -4.13 -46.99 20.26
C ILE A 428 -4.83 -47.42 21.55
N ASN A 429 -5.24 -46.46 22.37
CA ASN A 429 -5.93 -46.73 23.64
C ASN A 429 -7.28 -47.45 23.43
N ILE A 430 -7.99 -47.17 22.34
CA ILE A 430 -9.24 -47.88 22.00
C ILE A 430 -8.99 -49.38 21.85
N ARG A 431 -7.84 -49.80 21.31
CA ARG A 431 -7.54 -51.22 21.09
C ARG A 431 -6.97 -51.91 22.31
N GLN A 432 -6.27 -51.20 23.20
CA GLN A 432 -5.88 -51.75 24.51
C GLN A 432 -7.08 -52.14 25.38
N ALA A 433 -8.24 -51.51 25.16
CA ALA A 433 -9.47 -51.89 25.85
C ALA A 433 -10.05 -53.26 25.40
N ASP A 434 -9.49 -53.87 24.34
CA ASP A 434 -9.82 -55.23 23.90
C ASP A 434 -8.81 -56.25 24.49
N PRO A 435 -9.23 -57.09 25.46
CA PRO A 435 -8.35 -57.97 26.24
C PRO A 435 -7.68 -59.11 25.44
N ALA A 436 -7.99 -59.26 24.14
CA ALA A 436 -7.40 -60.31 23.29
C ALA A 436 -6.09 -59.89 22.59
N ASN A 437 -5.68 -58.62 22.66
CA ASN A 437 -4.69 -58.06 21.72
C ASN A 437 -3.55 -57.22 22.34
N GLU A 438 -3.33 -57.24 23.66
CA GLU A 438 -2.32 -56.41 24.37
C GLU A 438 -0.91 -56.43 23.74
N ASP A 439 -0.39 -57.60 23.32
CA ASP A 439 0.98 -57.76 22.78
C ASP A 439 1.19 -57.09 21.40
N LEU A 440 0.13 -56.93 20.60
CA LEU A 440 0.22 -56.31 19.28
C LEU A 440 0.32 -54.77 19.37
N VAL A 441 -0.18 -54.20 20.46
CA VAL A 441 -0.34 -52.76 20.65
C VAL A 441 0.98 -52.09 21.03
N ASP A 442 1.84 -52.80 21.76
CA ASP A 442 3.17 -52.34 22.19
C ASP A 442 4.13 -52.15 21.00
N GLY A 443 4.04 -53.01 19.97
CA GLY A 443 4.79 -52.85 18.72
C GLY A 443 4.32 -51.68 17.84
N ILE A 444 3.02 -51.38 17.86
CA ILE A 444 2.41 -50.22 17.17
C ILE A 444 2.80 -48.93 17.88
N PHE A 445 2.76 -48.90 19.21
CA PHE A 445 3.11 -47.74 20.03
C PHE A 445 4.55 -47.26 19.77
N ILE A 446 5.50 -48.19 19.67
CA ILE A 446 6.90 -47.87 19.44
C ILE A 446 7.17 -47.47 17.98
N SER A 447 6.51 -48.09 16.99
CA SER A 447 6.75 -47.82 15.57
C SER A 447 6.04 -46.57 15.02
N ALA A 448 4.85 -46.24 15.54
CA ALA A 448 4.04 -45.11 15.06
C ALA A 448 4.38 -43.76 15.74
N LEU A 449 4.85 -43.78 16.99
CA LEU A 449 5.10 -42.57 17.80
C LEU A 449 6.59 -42.23 17.99
N SER A 450 7.53 -43.14 17.74
CA SER A 450 8.97 -42.86 17.85
C SER A 450 9.61 -42.55 16.48
N PRO A 451 10.19 -41.34 16.28
CA PRO A 451 10.96 -41.01 15.08
C PRO A 451 12.10 -42.01 14.80
N ALA A 452 12.69 -42.59 15.86
CA ALA A 452 13.77 -43.57 15.74
C ALA A 452 13.33 -44.90 15.12
N CYS A 453 12.05 -45.28 15.26
CA CYS A 453 11.51 -46.54 14.75
C CYS A 453 10.94 -46.41 13.32
N GLN A 454 10.61 -45.21 12.86
CA GLN A 454 10.13 -44.96 11.49
C GLN A 454 11.16 -45.37 10.42
N HIS A 455 12.47 -45.25 10.71
CA HIS A 455 13.54 -45.68 9.79
C HIS A 455 13.66 -47.21 9.66
N LEU A 456 13.29 -47.96 10.70
CA LEU A 456 13.31 -49.43 10.69
C LEU A 456 12.12 -50.01 9.90
N VAL A 457 10.97 -49.33 9.94
CA VAL A 457 9.76 -49.69 9.20
C VAL A 457 9.95 -49.54 7.67
N ARG A 458 10.64 -48.48 7.21
CA ARG A 458 10.92 -48.26 5.77
C ARG A 458 11.74 -49.36 5.09
N LYS A 459 12.38 -50.26 5.84
CA LYS A 459 13.21 -51.35 5.34
C LYS A 459 12.53 -52.73 5.30
N GLU A 460 11.24 -52.82 5.65
CA GLU A 460 10.51 -54.10 5.78
C GLU A 460 11.15 -55.11 6.78
N GLU A 461 11.99 -54.64 7.72
CA GLU A 461 12.66 -55.48 8.71
C GLU A 461 11.81 -55.68 9.98
N TRP A 462 10.61 -56.22 9.83
CA TRP A 462 9.67 -56.46 10.94
C TRP A 462 10.23 -57.37 12.04
N ARG A 463 11.07 -58.35 11.68
CA ARG A 463 11.70 -59.28 12.63
C ARG A 463 12.72 -58.60 13.57
N GLY A 464 13.29 -57.47 13.19
CA GLY A 464 14.27 -56.75 14.02
C GLY A 464 13.63 -55.93 15.14
N ILE A 465 12.35 -55.56 14.97
CA ILE A 465 11.61 -54.71 15.92
C ILE A 465 11.29 -55.49 17.20
N ASP A 466 10.78 -56.72 17.08
CA ASP A 466 10.57 -57.63 18.23
C ASP A 466 11.83 -57.87 19.04
N GLN A 467 12.97 -58.05 18.35
CA GLN A 467 14.24 -58.36 19.00
C GLN A 467 14.84 -57.13 19.71
N ALA A 468 14.63 -55.93 19.17
CA ALA A 468 15.03 -54.67 19.80
C ALA A 468 14.15 -54.32 21.02
N ILE A 469 12.85 -54.60 20.95
CA ILE A 469 11.88 -54.39 22.04
C ILE A 469 12.20 -55.33 23.21
N GLY A 470 12.48 -56.62 22.92
CA GLY A 470 12.86 -57.60 23.94
C GLY A 470 14.20 -57.31 24.65
N GLN A 471 15.10 -56.54 24.03
CA GLN A 471 16.41 -56.22 24.61
C GLN A 471 16.42 -54.93 25.46
N ARG A 472 15.59 -53.93 25.16
CA ARG A 472 15.62 -52.64 25.86
C ARG A 472 14.53 -52.45 26.92
N GLY A 473 13.45 -53.24 26.85
CA GLY A 473 12.30 -53.07 27.74
C GLY A 473 11.51 -51.80 27.41
N LEU A 474 10.18 -51.94 27.34
CA LEU A 474 9.23 -50.88 26.98
C LEU A 474 9.45 -49.55 27.72
N HIS A 475 9.80 -49.63 29.01
CA HIS A 475 9.95 -48.47 29.87
C HIS A 475 11.13 -47.55 29.49
N GLN A 476 12.16 -48.09 28.81
CA GLN A 476 13.37 -47.35 28.43
C GLN A 476 13.17 -46.57 27.12
N CYS A 477 12.38 -47.12 26.19
CA CYS A 477 12.01 -46.46 24.92
C CYS A 477 11.09 -45.25 25.14
N VAL A 478 10.17 -45.32 26.10
CA VAL A 478 9.27 -44.19 26.44
C VAL A 478 10.04 -43.04 27.11
N SER A 479 11.06 -43.35 27.92
CA SER A 479 11.86 -42.33 28.61
C SER A 479 12.94 -41.64 27.77
N HIS A 480 13.33 -42.19 26.61
CA HIS A 480 14.34 -41.58 25.72
C HIS A 480 13.76 -40.64 24.65
N GLY A 481 12.43 -40.47 24.57
CA GLY A 481 11.80 -39.46 23.71
C GLY A 481 11.94 -38.00 24.19
N SER A 482 12.73 -37.74 25.23
CA SER A 482 12.97 -36.38 25.75
C SER A 482 14.44 -35.97 25.84
N LEU A 483 15.39 -36.82 25.44
CA LEU A 483 16.81 -36.50 25.49
C LEU A 483 17.53 -37.26 24.38
N GLU A 484 17.73 -36.61 23.23
CA GLU A 484 18.98 -36.55 22.45
C GLU A 484 18.73 -35.78 21.14
N GLU A 485 19.74 -34.98 20.76
CA GLU A 485 19.76 -33.79 19.87
C GLU A 485 19.18 -33.92 18.46
#